data_AF-A0A7V9GIV8-F1
#
_entry.id   AF-A0A7V9GIV8-F1
#
_cell.length_a   1.000
_cell.length_b   1.000
_cell.length_c   1.000
_cell.angle_alpha   90.00
_cell.angle_beta   90.00
_cell.angle_gamma   90.00
#
_symmetry.space_group_name_H-M   'P 1'
#
loop_
_entity.id
_entity.type
_entity.pdbx_description
1 polymer ?
#
loop_
_entity_poly.entity_id
_entity_poly.type
_entity_poly.pdbx_seq_one_letter_code
_entity_poly.pdbx_strand_id
1 'polypeptide(L)'
;SGETSSFGGLFEYAPGLTVVMTVFLFALAGIPPLGGWFAKFVVFRAVVLPGTGIGYALAVLIAVNSVIALFYYARIAQLMWMQPVPDGDRSPIRVPPSLVGALAICTIVTMLFGVNPDIVGDVGQFARLSVAP
;
A
#
# COMPACT_ATOMS: atom_id res chain seq x y z
N SER A 1 19.82 -11.59 -6.54
CA SER A 1 19.25 -11.04 -7.79
C SER A 1 17.90 -10.45 -7.45
N GLY A 2 17.62 -9.18 -7.75
CA GLY A 2 16.36 -8.49 -7.41
C GLY A 2 15.20 -8.82 -8.34
N GLU A 3 15.13 -10.07 -8.81
CA GLU A 3 14.12 -10.52 -9.75
C GLU A 3 12.81 -10.79 -8.99
N THR A 4 11.67 -10.41 -9.56
CA THR A 4 10.35 -10.64 -8.90
C THR A 4 10.11 -12.14 -8.59
N SER A 5 10.74 -13.03 -9.36
CA SER A 5 10.72 -14.48 -9.12
C SER A 5 11.38 -14.88 -7.80
N SER A 6 12.35 -14.11 -7.30
CA SER A 6 13.04 -14.37 -6.02
C SER A 6 12.10 -14.32 -4.81
N PHE A 7 10.92 -13.69 -4.95
CA PHE A 7 9.90 -13.65 -3.90
C PHE A 7 9.02 -14.90 -3.84
N GLY A 8 9.22 -15.88 -4.72
CA GLY A 8 8.45 -17.12 -4.75
C GLY A 8 8.50 -17.86 -3.41
N GLY A 9 7.35 -18.32 -2.94
CA GLY A 9 7.25 -19.18 -1.76
C GLY A 9 7.74 -18.55 -0.46
N LEU A 10 7.85 -17.21 -0.38
CA LEU A 10 8.32 -16.48 0.80
C LEU A 10 7.56 -16.88 2.08
N PHE A 11 6.29 -17.24 1.94
CA PHE A 11 5.47 -17.72 3.05
C PHE A 11 6.02 -18.99 3.73
N GLU A 12 6.72 -19.86 2.98
CA GLU A 12 7.24 -21.13 3.50
C GLU A 12 8.39 -20.97 4.50
N TYR A 13 9.19 -19.91 4.38
CA TYR A 13 10.41 -19.70 5.18
C TYR A 13 10.46 -18.37 5.94
N ALA A 14 9.60 -17.41 5.59
CA ALA A 14 9.50 -16.11 6.28
C ALA A 14 8.05 -15.58 6.35
N PRO A 15 7.10 -16.32 6.97
CA PRO A 15 5.67 -16.01 6.92
C PRO A 15 5.31 -14.63 7.48
N GLY A 16 5.97 -14.19 8.55
CA GLY A 16 5.73 -12.87 9.14
C GLY A 16 6.09 -11.71 8.19
N LEU A 17 7.20 -11.84 7.48
CA LEU A 17 7.62 -10.86 6.45
C LEU A 17 6.65 -10.86 5.27
N THR A 18 6.19 -12.04 4.84
CA THR A 18 5.19 -12.16 3.77
C THR A 18 3.90 -11.42 4.10
N VAL A 19 3.39 -11.58 5.33
CA VAL A 19 2.16 -10.89 5.77
C VAL A 19 2.36 -9.38 5.79
N VAL A 20 3.43 -8.89 6.41
CA VAL A 20 3.74 -7.45 6.48
C VAL A 20 3.88 -6.84 5.07
N MET A 21 4.62 -7.51 4.19
CA MET A 21 4.80 -7.06 2.80
C MET A 21 3.47 -7.04 2.04
N THR A 22 2.62 -8.07 2.23
CA THR A 22 1.28 -8.13 1.63
C THR A 22 0.41 -6.96 2.10
N VAL A 23 0.44 -6.63 3.39
CA VAL A 23 -0.29 -5.46 3.93
C VAL A 23 0.17 -4.17 3.26
N PHE A 24 1.48 -3.95 3.10
CA PHE A 24 1.98 -2.76 2.42
C PHE A 24 1.64 -2.71 0.93
N LEU A 25 1.73 -3.83 0.21
CA LEU A 25 1.33 -3.92 -1.19
C LEU A 25 -0.14 -3.61 -1.39
N PHE A 26 -1.01 -4.12 -0.51
CA PHE A 26 -2.44 -3.81 -0.56
C PHE A 26 -2.75 -2.38 -0.13
N ALA A 27 -1.98 -1.81 0.80
CA ALA A 27 -2.11 -0.40 1.15
C ALA A 27 -1.76 0.50 -0.04
N LEU A 28 -0.69 0.19 -0.77
CA LEU A 28 -0.32 0.88 -2.03
C LEU A 28 -1.35 0.67 -3.14
N ALA A 29 -1.90 -0.55 -3.26
CA ALA A 29 -3.00 -0.84 -4.18
C ALA A 29 -4.24 0.02 -3.88
N GLY A 30 -4.45 0.37 -2.61
CA GLY A 30 -5.59 1.16 -2.16
C GLY A 30 -6.85 0.31 -2.06
N ILE A 31 -6.77 -0.84 -1.37
CA ILE A 31 -7.96 -1.61 -1.00
C ILE A 31 -8.71 -0.84 0.10
N PRO A 32 -10.05 -0.71 0.05
CA PRO A 32 -10.85 0.14 0.94
C PRO A 32 -10.59 0.10 2.47
N PRO A 33 -10.16 -1.00 3.12
CA PRO A 33 -9.83 -0.98 4.54
C PRO A 33 -8.41 -0.47 4.86
N LEU A 34 -7.59 -0.09 3.86
CA LEU A 34 -6.20 0.31 4.04
C LEU A 34 -5.97 1.80 3.73
N GLY A 35 -5.05 2.44 4.45
CA GLY A 35 -4.83 3.90 4.42
C GLY A 35 -4.59 4.51 3.04
N GLY A 36 -3.98 3.77 2.13
CA GLY A 36 -3.73 4.27 0.76
C GLY A 36 -4.99 4.42 -0.09
N TRP A 37 -6.13 3.80 0.27
CA TRP A 37 -7.40 4.04 -0.40
C TRP A 37 -7.96 5.44 -0.09
N PHE A 38 -7.91 5.85 1.19
CA PHE A 38 -8.39 7.16 1.61
C PHE A 38 -7.66 8.31 0.92
N ALA A 39 -6.34 8.21 0.78
CA ALA A 39 -5.55 9.20 0.05
C ALA A 39 -6.04 9.36 -1.40
N LYS A 40 -6.28 8.25 -2.10
CA LYS A 40 -6.81 8.27 -3.48
C LYS A 40 -8.24 8.81 -3.52
N PHE A 41 -9.09 8.46 -2.56
CA PHE A 41 -10.46 8.94 -2.48
C PHE A 41 -10.54 10.45 -2.27
N VAL A 42 -9.69 11.02 -1.42
CA VAL A 42 -9.61 12.48 -1.21
C VAL A 42 -9.21 13.20 -2.50
N VAL A 43 -8.22 12.68 -3.23
CA VAL A 43 -7.81 13.24 -4.52
C VAL A 43 -8.94 13.12 -5.55
N PHE A 44 -9.60 11.96 -5.64
CA PHE A 44 -10.74 11.74 -6.51
C PHE A 44 -11.87 12.74 -6.23
N ARG A 45 -12.22 12.92 -4.96
CA ARG A 45 -13.22 13.90 -4.53
C ARG A 45 -12.81 15.33 -4.92
N ALA A 46 -11.54 15.70 -4.73
CA ALA A 46 -11.02 17.02 -5.06
C ALA A 46 -11.08 17.36 -6.56
N VAL A 47 -10.90 16.36 -7.45
CA VAL A 47 -10.98 16.59 -8.90
C VAL A 47 -12.41 16.54 -9.45
N VAL A 48 -13.32 15.81 -8.78
CA VAL A 48 -14.73 15.69 -9.22
C VAL A 48 -15.60 16.84 -8.72
N LEU A 49 -15.38 17.33 -7.49
CA LEU A 49 -16.16 18.42 -6.88
C LEU A 49 -16.30 19.69 -7.73
N PRO A 50 -15.26 20.16 -8.45
CA PRO A 50 -15.37 21.34 -9.31
C PRO A 50 -16.31 21.19 -10.51
N GLY A 51 -16.76 19.97 -10.84
CA GLY A 51 -17.72 19.72 -11.92
C GLY A 51 -17.21 20.03 -13.34
N THR A 52 -15.90 20.13 -13.53
CA THR A 52 -15.30 20.46 -14.84
C THR A 52 -15.08 19.20 -15.69
N GLY A 53 -15.17 19.34 -17.02
CA GLY A 53 -14.89 18.23 -17.94
C GLY A 53 -13.48 17.64 -17.78
N ILE A 54 -12.50 18.49 -17.48
CA ILE A 54 -11.11 18.08 -17.17
C ILE A 54 -11.06 17.29 -15.85
N GLY A 55 -11.82 17.71 -14.83
CA GLY A 55 -11.92 17.02 -13.55
C GLY A 55 -12.41 15.58 -13.69
N TYR A 56 -13.43 15.35 -14.53
CA TYR A 56 -13.91 13.99 -14.83
C TYR A 56 -12.88 13.15 -15.59
N ALA A 57 -12.16 13.74 -16.55
CA ALA A 57 -11.09 13.03 -17.25
C ALA A 57 -9.96 12.58 -16.30
N LEU A 58 -9.55 13.47 -15.39
CA LEU A 58 -8.57 13.16 -14.34
C LEU A 58 -9.09 12.07 -13.39
N ALA A 59 -10.37 12.13 -13.01
CA ALA A 59 -11.00 11.12 -12.17
C ALA A 59 -10.94 9.72 -12.80
N VAL A 60 -11.23 9.62 -14.11
CA VAL A 60 -11.09 8.36 -14.87
C VAL A 60 -9.63 7.89 -14.89
N LEU A 61 -8.69 8.79 -15.15
CA LEU A 61 -7.26 8.45 -15.18
C LEU A 61 -6.77 7.92 -13.81
N ILE A 62 -7.20 8.56 -12.72
CA ILE A 62 -6.91 8.11 -11.35
C ILE A 62 -7.48 6.70 -11.12
N ALA A 63 -8.74 6.46 -11.52
CA ALA A 63 -9.39 5.17 -11.35
C ALA A 63 -8.67 4.06 -12.13
N VAL A 64 -8.36 4.29 -13.41
CA VAL A 64 -7.65 3.32 -14.27
C VAL A 64 -6.27 3.01 -13.71
N ASN A 65 -5.51 4.04 -13.33
CA ASN A 65 -4.19 3.84 -12.72
C ASN A 65 -4.26 3.01 -11.44
N SER A 66 -5.30 3.20 -10.62
CA SER A 66 -5.49 2.40 -9.41
C SER A 66 -5.79 0.93 -9.71
N VAL A 67 -6.56 0.63 -10.76
CA VAL A 67 -6.84 -0.75 -11.18
C VAL A 67 -5.57 -1.43 -11.70
N ILE A 68 -4.76 -0.73 -12.51
CA ILE A 68 -3.47 -1.25 -13.02
C ILE A 68 -2.53 -1.56 -11.85
N ALA A 69 -2.42 -0.63 -10.90
CA ALA A 69 -1.60 -0.79 -9.71
C ALA A 69 -2.06 -1.99 -8.87
N LEU A 70 -3.37 -2.16 -8.66
CA LEU A 70 -3.95 -3.30 -7.96
C LEU A 70 -3.53 -4.63 -8.62
N PHE A 71 -3.63 -4.73 -9.94
CA PHE A 71 -3.22 -5.94 -10.66
C PHE A 71 -1.73 -6.27 -10.44
N TYR A 72 -0.86 -5.27 -10.57
CA TYR A 72 0.58 -5.49 -10.39
C TYR A 72 0.94 -5.90 -8.95
N TYR A 73 0.37 -5.23 -7.94
CA TYR A 73 0.66 -5.53 -6.54
C TYR A 73 0.05 -6.86 -6.08
N ALA A 74 -1.18 -7.17 -6.53
CA ALA A 74 -1.81 -8.47 -6.25
C ALA A 74 -1.01 -9.61 -6.87
N ARG A 75 -0.43 -9.43 -8.06
CA ARG A 75 0.46 -10.43 -8.67
C ARG A 75 1.69 -10.69 -7.81
N ILE A 76 2.33 -9.66 -7.24
CA ILE A 76 3.49 -9.86 -6.34
C ILE A 76 3.07 -10.61 -5.07
N ALA A 77 1.94 -10.24 -4.48
CA ALA A 77 1.39 -10.97 -3.33
C ALA A 77 1.13 -12.44 -3.69
N GLN A 78 0.52 -12.70 -4.85
CA GLN A 78 0.29 -14.06 -5.34
C GLN A 78 1.60 -14.86 -5.49
N LEU A 79 2.67 -14.24 -6.03
CA LEU A 79 3.99 -14.88 -6.14
C LEU A 79 4.52 -15.31 -4.77
N MET A 80 4.40 -14.45 -3.75
CA MET A 80 4.89 -14.75 -2.39
C MET A 80 4.15 -15.89 -1.70
N TRP A 81 2.85 -16.04 -1.97
CA TRP A 81 1.99 -17.00 -1.29
C TRP A 81 1.82 -18.33 -2.02
N MET A 82 1.84 -18.34 -3.36
CA MET A 82 1.39 -19.48 -4.17
C MET A 82 2.46 -20.08 -5.08
N GLN A 83 3.58 -19.39 -5.32
CA GLN A 83 4.66 -19.95 -6.15
C GLN A 83 5.64 -20.78 -5.33
N PRO A 84 6.33 -21.75 -5.95
CA PRO A 84 7.38 -22.51 -5.28
C PRO A 84 8.58 -21.63 -4.93
N VAL A 85 9.30 -22.04 -3.88
CA VAL A 85 10.55 -21.41 -3.45
C VAL A 85 11.61 -21.53 -4.55
N PRO A 86 12.15 -20.41 -5.07
CA PRO A 86 13.24 -20.41 -6.04
C PRO A 86 14.45 -21.15 -5.48
N ASP A 87 15.06 -22.01 -6.30
CA ASP A 87 16.28 -22.76 -5.97
C ASP A 87 16.18 -23.68 -4.74
N GLY A 88 14.98 -23.85 -4.16
CA GLY A 88 14.73 -24.70 -2.99
C GLY A 88 15.36 -24.21 -1.68
N ASP A 89 15.94 -23.01 -1.64
CA ASP A 89 16.54 -22.45 -0.43
C ASP A 89 15.47 -21.95 0.54
N ARG A 90 15.30 -22.68 1.65
CA ARG A 90 14.35 -22.37 2.73
C ARG A 90 15.05 -21.81 3.97
N SER A 91 16.28 -21.31 3.81
CA SER A 91 17.01 -20.75 4.94
C SER A 91 16.21 -19.60 5.58
N PRO A 92 16.04 -19.61 6.91
CA PRO A 92 15.23 -18.59 7.58
C PRO A 92 15.90 -17.23 7.45
N ILE A 93 15.14 -16.24 6.99
CA ILE A 93 15.61 -14.86 6.91
C ILE A 93 15.79 -14.33 8.33
N ARG A 94 17.04 -14.06 8.73
CA ARG A 94 17.35 -13.42 10.01
C ARG A 94 17.13 -11.92 9.92
N VAL A 95 16.03 -11.48 10.50
CA VAL A 95 15.65 -10.06 10.55
C VAL A 95 16.18 -9.45 11.86
N PRO A 96 16.99 -8.37 11.83
CA PRO A 96 17.45 -7.74 13.06
C PRO A 96 16.26 -7.13 13.84
N PRO A 97 16.28 -7.12 15.18
CA PRO A 97 15.16 -6.66 16.00
C PRO A 97 14.72 -5.21 15.73
N SER A 98 15.67 -4.35 15.38
CA SER A 98 15.40 -2.96 14.99
C SER A 98 14.51 -2.86 13.75
N LEU A 99 14.73 -3.73 12.76
CA LEU A 99 13.95 -3.76 11.53
C LEU A 99 12.55 -4.34 11.77
N VAL A 100 12.43 -5.35 12.65
CA VAL A 100 11.12 -5.87 13.08
C VAL A 100 10.31 -4.77 13.77
N GLY A 101 10.95 -4.00 14.67
CA GLY A 101 10.31 -2.86 15.31
C GLY A 101 9.85 -1.80 14.30
N ALA A 102 10.71 -1.44 13.35
CA ALA A 102 10.36 -0.49 12.29
C ALA A 102 9.18 -0.99 11.43
N LEU A 103 9.21 -2.25 11.00
CA LEU A 103 8.14 -2.87 10.22
C LEU A 103 6.81 -2.92 10.99
N ALA A 104 6.85 -3.27 12.28
CA ALA A 104 5.66 -3.28 13.14
C ALA A 104 5.06 -1.88 13.28
N ILE A 105 5.89 -0.87 13.56
CA ILE A 105 5.45 0.53 13.65
C ILE A 105 4.82 0.98 12.34
N CYS A 106 5.50 0.79 11.20
CA CYS A 106 4.98 1.18 9.88
C CYS A 106 3.67 0.46 9.53
N THR A 107 3.53 -0.83 9.88
CA THR A 107 2.31 -1.61 9.64
C THR A 107 1.15 -1.08 10.48
N ILE A 108 1.39 -0.84 11.77
CA ILE A 108 0.40 -0.28 12.69
C ILE A 108 -0.05 1.09 12.20
N VAL A 109 0.90 1.97 11.86
CA VAL A 109 0.60 3.32 11.36
C VAL A 109 -0.22 3.26 10.06
N THR A 110 0.14 2.38 9.13
CA THR A 110 -0.58 2.18 7.86
C THR A 110 -2.01 1.67 8.07
N MET A 111 -2.21 0.75 9.03
CA MET A 111 -3.52 0.24 9.42
C MET A 111 -4.35 1.32 10.14
N LEU A 112 -3.76 2.06 11.08
CA LEU A 112 -4.44 3.12 11.82
C LEU A 112 -4.92 4.23 10.90
N PHE A 113 -4.10 4.68 9.96
CA PHE A 113 -4.52 5.64 8.93
C PHE A 113 -5.59 5.10 7.99
N GLY A 114 -5.65 3.78 7.79
CA GLY A 114 -6.72 3.12 7.03
C GLY A 114 -8.04 3.05 7.78
N VAL A 115 -8.02 2.75 9.08
CA VAL A 115 -9.23 2.58 9.87
C VAL A 115 -9.79 3.91 10.37
N ASN A 116 -8.91 4.88 10.69
CA ASN A 116 -9.30 6.19 11.20
C ASN A 116 -8.83 7.32 10.26
N PRO A 117 -9.66 7.70 9.26
CA PRO A 117 -9.31 8.75 8.31
C PRO A 117 -9.29 10.16 8.94
N ASP A 118 -9.84 10.36 10.13
CA ASP A 118 -9.90 11.69 10.78
C ASP A 118 -8.49 12.20 11.12
N ILE A 119 -7.55 11.30 11.45
CA ILE A 119 -6.15 11.66 11.71
C ILE A 119 -5.47 12.28 10.47
N VAL A 120 -5.81 11.80 9.27
CA VAL A 120 -5.28 12.35 8.01
C VAL A 120 -5.98 13.67 7.65
N GLY A 121 -7.28 13.75 7.92
CA GLY A 121 -8.08 14.96 7.71
C GLY A 121 -7.54 16.16 8.49
N ASP A 122 -7.21 15.95 9.76
CA ASP A 122 -6.71 16.99 10.66
C ASP A 122 -5.36 17.54 10.18
N VAL A 123 -4.40 16.69 9.77
CA VAL A 123 -3.12 17.13 9.20
C VAL A 123 -3.33 17.98 7.94
N GLY A 124 -4.30 17.62 7.10
CA GLY A 124 -4.67 18.41 5.92
C GLY A 124 -5.24 19.79 6.25
N GLN A 125 -5.94 19.93 7.38
CA GLN A 125 -6.44 21.22 7.86
C GLN A 125 -5.30 22.08 8.43
N PHE A 126 -4.40 21.50 9.21
CA PHE A 126 -3.22 22.21 9.73
C PHE A 126 -2.31 22.74 8.62
N ALA A 127 -2.10 21.97 7.56
CA ALA A 127 -1.31 22.40 6.38
C ALA A 127 -2.00 23.54 5.60
N ARG A 128 -3.33 23.62 5.60
CA ARG A 128 -4.06 24.72 4.96
C ARG A 128 -4.00 26.02 5.77
N LEU A 129 -3.93 25.91 7.10
CA LEU A 129 -3.83 27.06 8.00
C LEU A 129 -2.43 27.67 8.02
N SER A 130 -1.38 26.89 7.79
CA SER A 130 0.00 27.40 7.73
C SER A 130 0.40 28.00 6.38
N VAL A 131 -0.36 27.70 5.31
CA VAL A 131 -0.12 28.20 3.93
C VAL A 131 -1.12 29.29 3.54
N ALA A 132 -2.10 29.61 4.40
CA ALA A 132 -2.98 30.75 4.19
C ALA A 132 -2.18 32.08 4.34
N PRO A 133 -2.17 32.96 3.32
CA PRO A 133 -1.59 34.30 3.43
C PRO A 133 -2.39 35.22 4.34
#